data_AF-G0NRL8-F1
#
_entry.id   AF-G0NRL8-F1
#
_cell.length_a   1.000
_cell.length_b   1.000
_cell.length_c   1.000
_cell.angle_alpha   90.00
_cell.angle_beta   90.00
_cell.angle_gamma   90.00
#
_symmetry.space_group_name_H-M   'P 1'
#
loop_
_entity.id
_entity.type
_entity.pdbx_description
1 polymer ?
#
loop_
_entity_poly.entity_id
_entity_poly.type
_entity_poly.pdbx_seq_one_letter_code
_entity_poly.pdbx_strand_id
1 'polypeptide(L)'
;MEKITENSVLIRTFDSKKLLIRMFKFYRLLAVDFALSLLLWYFWTPGWIWTVNEFWKQTGHVAENLNGTITWLRSNPAGLKLNTPVNETLAWFFTYHIYLWTTFIGFLRSETFFRLITFSLFGGFSTFFAVVYDFSQIFFLHFNCFDAYATKLCNLCYYTLTVLWSLVRGKKWNPLRERKDTVILDTRQQFLATSLFVILLFILPTIFVYFVVFRCLRLAVSSLQTVLYFFATWPFQWFAVEKYFRERGSVSATNDGKEEISNEAS
;
A
#
# COMPACT_ATOMS: atom_id res chain seq x y z
N MET A 1 -41.38 -13.91 -40.82
CA MET A 1 -40.26 -12.98 -40.55
C MET A 1 -40.66 -11.87 -39.59
N GLU A 2 -41.83 -11.24 -39.75
CA GLU A 2 -42.32 -10.12 -38.93
C GLU A 2 -42.35 -10.40 -37.40
N LYS A 3 -42.86 -11.56 -36.96
CA LYS A 3 -42.84 -11.99 -35.54
C LYS A 3 -41.45 -12.15 -34.93
N ILE A 4 -40.43 -12.45 -35.74
CA ILE A 4 -39.04 -12.61 -35.26
C ILE A 4 -38.40 -11.22 -35.06
N THR A 5 -38.67 -10.29 -35.98
CA THR A 5 -38.30 -8.87 -35.84
C THR A 5 -39.03 -8.18 -34.68
N GLU A 6 -40.30 -8.51 -34.43
CA GLU A 6 -41.05 -7.93 -33.31
C GLU A 6 -40.50 -8.39 -31.95
N ASN A 7 -40.16 -9.68 -31.82
CA ASN A 7 -39.48 -10.20 -30.63
C ASN A 7 -38.08 -9.61 -30.43
N SER A 8 -37.30 -9.42 -31.49
CA SER A 8 -35.96 -8.84 -31.36
C SER A 8 -36.00 -7.36 -30.96
N VAL A 9 -36.99 -6.61 -31.44
CA VAL A 9 -37.24 -5.22 -31.02
C VAL A 9 -37.71 -5.16 -29.57
N LEU A 10 -38.60 -6.06 -29.14
CA LEU A 10 -39.05 -6.14 -27.74
C LEU A 10 -37.91 -6.51 -26.78
N ILE A 11 -37.07 -7.47 -27.13
CA ILE A 11 -35.89 -7.84 -26.33
C ILE A 11 -34.93 -6.65 -26.23
N ARG A 12 -34.62 -5.99 -27.35
CA ARG A 12 -33.73 -4.82 -27.37
C ARG A 12 -34.29 -3.65 -26.57
N THR A 13 -35.59 -3.39 -26.62
CA THR A 13 -36.23 -2.33 -25.82
C THR A 13 -36.27 -2.66 -24.34
N PHE A 14 -36.45 -3.94 -23.96
CA PHE A 14 -36.37 -4.38 -22.56
C PHE A 14 -34.97 -4.25 -21.98
N ASP A 15 -33.94 -4.67 -22.73
CA ASP A 15 -32.53 -4.49 -22.35
C ASP A 15 -32.16 -3.01 -22.22
N SER A 16 -32.65 -2.16 -23.12
CA SER A 16 -32.43 -0.71 -23.07
C SER A 16 -33.07 -0.09 -21.83
N LYS A 17 -34.29 -0.50 -21.46
CA LYS A 17 -34.97 -0.05 -20.23
C LYS A 17 -34.23 -0.50 -18.97
N LYS A 18 -33.74 -1.74 -18.95
CA LYS A 18 -32.93 -2.28 -17.84
C LYS A 18 -31.61 -1.53 -17.68
N LEU A 19 -30.98 -1.15 -18.79
CA LEU A 19 -29.77 -0.33 -18.80
C LEU A 19 -30.04 1.10 -18.29
N LEU A 20 -31.16 1.72 -18.70
CA LEU A 20 -31.60 3.02 -18.19
C LEU A 20 -31.83 3.03 -16.67
N ILE A 21 -32.49 2.01 -16.12
CA ILE A 21 -32.71 1.89 -14.66
C ILE A 21 -31.37 1.77 -13.92
N ARG A 22 -30.41 1.02 -14.48
CA ARG A 22 -29.05 0.90 -13.92
C ARG A 22 -28.30 2.22 -13.96
N MET A 23 -28.36 2.95 -15.08
CA MET A 23 -27.74 4.27 -15.23
C MET A 23 -28.36 5.29 -14.26
N PHE A 24 -29.67 5.26 -14.06
CA PHE A 24 -30.35 6.16 -13.13
C PHE A 24 -29.87 5.99 -11.69
N LYS A 25 -29.66 4.75 -11.24
CA LYS A 25 -29.11 4.47 -9.89
C LYS A 25 -27.68 4.98 -9.72
N PHE A 26 -26.83 4.75 -10.73
CA PHE A 26 -25.46 5.24 -10.70
C PHE A 26 -25.41 6.78 -10.72
N TYR A 27 -26.24 7.43 -11.53
CA TYR A 27 -26.36 8.89 -11.57
C TYR A 27 -26.78 9.49 -10.23
N ARG A 28 -27.68 8.81 -9.49
CA ARG A 28 -28.04 9.23 -8.13
C ARG A 28 -26.85 9.20 -7.17
N LEU A 29 -26.01 8.16 -7.22
CA LEU A 29 -24.80 8.08 -6.39
C LEU A 29 -23.81 9.20 -6.74
N LEU A 30 -23.65 9.48 -8.04
CA LEU A 30 -22.83 10.60 -8.51
C LEU A 30 -23.38 11.96 -8.02
N ALA A 31 -24.70 12.16 -8.04
CA ALA A 31 -25.30 13.38 -7.51
C ALA A 31 -25.04 13.55 -6.00
N VAL A 32 -25.05 12.45 -5.23
CA VAL A 32 -24.65 12.47 -3.81
C VAL A 32 -23.17 12.81 -3.66
N ASP A 33 -22.29 12.28 -4.51
CA ASP A 33 -20.85 12.60 -4.53
C ASP A 33 -20.60 14.10 -4.75
N PHE A 34 -21.30 14.70 -5.71
CA PHE A 34 -21.24 16.15 -5.95
C PHE A 34 -21.79 16.95 -4.76
N ALA A 35 -22.91 16.53 -4.17
CA ALA A 35 -23.49 17.22 -3.02
C ALA A 35 -22.56 17.20 -1.80
N LEU A 36 -21.93 16.05 -1.51
CA LEU A 36 -20.92 15.92 -0.46
C LEU A 36 -19.71 16.82 -0.73
N SER A 37 -19.30 16.93 -2.00
CA SER A 37 -18.20 17.80 -2.40
C SER A 37 -18.49 19.28 -2.14
N LEU A 38 -19.69 19.75 -2.50
CA LEU A 38 -20.13 21.13 -2.26
C LEU A 38 -20.23 21.43 -0.75
N LEU A 39 -20.72 20.46 0.03
CA LEU A 39 -20.75 20.56 1.48
C LEU A 39 -19.35 20.69 2.07
N LEU A 40 -18.41 19.84 1.64
CA LEU A 40 -17.03 19.90 2.09
C LEU A 40 -16.37 21.24 1.71
N TRP A 41 -16.60 21.72 0.47
CA TRP A 41 -16.11 23.01 0.00
C TRP A 41 -16.60 24.16 0.88
N TYR A 42 -17.90 24.19 1.22
CA TYR A 42 -18.48 25.22 2.08
C TYR A 42 -17.84 25.26 3.47
N PHE A 43 -17.59 24.10 4.08
CA PHE A 43 -16.93 24.02 5.39
C PHE A 43 -15.42 24.30 5.31
N TRP A 44 -14.75 23.91 4.24
CA TRP A 44 -13.29 23.96 4.13
C TRP A 44 -12.76 25.33 3.70
N THR A 45 -13.46 26.02 2.80
CA THR A 45 -13.01 27.30 2.21
C THR A 45 -12.69 28.40 3.23
N PRO A 46 -13.47 28.62 4.31
CA PRO A 46 -13.17 29.68 5.28
C PRO A 46 -11.87 29.44 6.05
N GLY A 47 -11.48 28.18 6.22
CA GLY A 47 -10.32 27.76 7.03
C GLY A 47 -9.11 27.30 6.21
N TRP A 48 -9.09 27.47 4.89
CA TRP A 48 -8.10 26.80 4.02
C TRP A 48 -6.64 27.10 4.41
N ILE A 49 -6.33 28.36 4.75
CA ILE A 49 -4.99 28.80 5.17
C ILE A 49 -4.57 28.07 6.45
N TRP A 50 -5.48 27.97 7.41
CA TRP A 50 -5.23 27.26 8.66
C TRP A 50 -4.94 25.78 8.39
N THR A 51 -5.74 25.12 7.55
CA THR A 51 -5.56 23.70 7.23
C THR A 51 -4.22 23.43 6.54
N VAL A 52 -3.81 24.27 5.59
CA VAL A 52 -2.52 24.13 4.91
C VAL A 52 -1.36 24.35 5.88
N ASN A 53 -1.44 25.38 6.74
CA ASN A 53 -0.40 25.64 7.74
C ASN A 53 -0.29 24.51 8.77
N GLU A 54 -1.42 23.98 9.23
CA GLU A 54 -1.45 22.86 10.16
C GLU A 54 -0.90 21.58 9.50
N PHE A 55 -1.24 21.30 8.24
CA PHE A 55 -0.65 20.19 7.49
C PHE A 55 0.89 20.28 7.43
N TRP A 56 1.43 21.47 7.17
CA TRP A 56 2.88 21.69 7.12
C TRP A 56 3.55 21.56 8.50
N LYS A 57 2.87 22.01 9.56
CA LYS A 57 3.33 21.81 10.93
C LYS A 57 3.38 20.33 11.30
N GLN A 58 2.33 19.58 10.99
CA GLN A 58 2.27 18.14 11.22
C GLN A 58 3.34 17.39 10.41
N THR A 59 3.62 17.83 9.18
CA THR A 59 4.72 17.29 8.37
C THR A 59 6.08 17.47 9.05
N GLY A 60 6.32 18.63 9.68
CA GLY A 60 7.50 18.87 10.49
C GLY A 60 7.62 17.92 11.69
N HIS A 61 6.51 17.71 12.42
CA HIS A 61 6.47 16.77 13.53
C HIS A 61 6.72 15.32 13.10
N VAL A 62 6.23 14.91 11.93
CA VAL A 62 6.54 13.59 11.36
C VAL A 62 8.04 13.44 11.09
N ALA A 63 8.68 14.45 10.50
CA ALA A 63 10.12 14.44 10.27
C ALA A 63 10.92 14.32 11.57
N GLU A 64 10.53 15.07 12.60
CA GLU A 64 11.15 15.05 13.92
C GLU A 64 10.97 13.70 14.62
N ASN A 65 9.77 13.13 14.59
CA ASN A 65 9.47 11.82 15.16
C ASN A 65 10.26 10.69 14.47
N LEU A 66 10.46 10.79 13.14
CA LEU A 66 11.29 9.83 12.41
C LEU A 66 12.76 9.93 12.80
N ASN A 67 13.31 11.15 12.90
CA ASN A 67 14.67 11.36 13.40
C ASN A 67 14.82 10.89 14.85
N GLY A 68 13.81 11.12 15.70
CA GLY A 68 13.76 10.60 17.06
C GLY A 68 13.77 9.07 17.10
N THR A 69 13.00 8.43 16.22
CA THR A 69 12.98 6.96 16.07
C THR A 69 14.34 6.40 15.65
N ILE A 70 15.01 7.03 14.69
CA ILE A 70 16.37 6.63 14.27
C ILE A 70 17.38 6.84 15.40
N THR A 71 17.26 7.94 16.15
CA THR A 71 18.13 8.21 17.30
C THR A 71 17.91 7.19 18.43
N TRP A 72 16.67 6.77 18.65
CA TRP A 72 16.34 5.67 19.56
C TRP A 72 16.92 4.34 19.09
N LEU A 73 16.85 4.02 17.78
CA LEU A 73 17.53 2.85 17.21
C LEU A 73 19.05 2.92 17.37
N ARG A 74 19.65 4.10 17.21
CA ARG A 74 21.08 4.33 17.41
C ARG A 74 21.52 4.04 18.84
N SER A 75 20.70 4.38 19.84
CA SER A 75 21.02 4.30 21.28
C SER A 75 20.74 2.93 21.94
N ASN A 76 20.69 1.85 21.16
CA ASN A 76 20.34 0.48 21.58
C ASN A 76 18.86 0.34 21.99
N PRO A 77 17.97 -0.04 21.06
CA PRO A 77 16.54 -0.14 21.32
C PRO A 77 16.25 -1.24 22.35
N ALA A 78 15.40 -0.94 23.34
CA ALA A 78 14.96 -1.88 24.36
C ALA A 78 16.09 -2.62 25.12
N GLY A 79 17.28 -2.01 25.22
CA GLY A 79 18.45 -2.62 25.86
C GLY A 79 19.15 -3.70 25.02
N LEU A 80 18.72 -3.92 23.77
CA LEU A 80 19.38 -4.82 22.84
C LEU A 80 20.66 -4.18 22.35
N LYS A 81 21.82 -4.72 22.74
CA LYS A 81 23.12 -4.24 22.30
C LYS A 81 23.31 -4.57 20.82
N LEU A 82 23.09 -3.57 19.97
CA LEU A 82 23.27 -3.70 18.53
C LEU A 82 24.75 -3.60 18.15
N ASN A 83 25.06 -4.06 16.94
CA ASN A 83 26.40 -3.90 16.39
C ASN A 83 26.64 -2.41 16.11
N THR A 84 27.48 -1.74 16.90
CA THR A 84 27.66 -0.28 16.85
C THR A 84 28.08 0.23 15.46
N PRO A 85 29.08 -0.35 14.75
CA PRO A 85 29.45 0.11 13.41
C PRO A 85 28.30 0.05 12.40
N VAL A 86 27.54 -1.04 12.38
CA VAL A 86 26.41 -1.19 11.45
C VAL A 86 25.24 -0.30 11.85
N ASN A 87 24.95 -0.21 13.16
CA ASN A 87 23.88 0.64 13.66
C ASN A 87 24.11 2.11 13.30
N GLU A 88 25.35 2.59 13.47
CA GLU A 88 25.74 3.94 13.07
C GLU A 88 25.54 4.16 11.57
N THR A 89 26.12 3.29 10.73
CA THR A 89 26.01 3.45 9.27
C THR A 89 24.57 3.44 8.77
N LEU A 90 23.71 2.57 9.31
CA LEU A 90 22.27 2.55 9.01
C LEU A 90 21.58 3.84 9.48
N ALA A 91 21.86 4.29 10.71
CA ALA A 91 21.28 5.53 11.23
C ALA A 91 21.66 6.75 10.36
N TRP A 92 22.92 6.87 9.97
CA TRP A 92 23.37 7.92 9.04
C TRP A 92 22.67 7.82 7.69
N PHE A 93 22.57 6.62 7.12
CA PHE A 93 21.89 6.38 5.84
C PHE A 93 20.43 6.81 5.87
N PHE A 94 19.63 6.36 6.86
CA PHE A 94 18.21 6.69 6.93
C PHE A 94 17.97 8.16 7.30
N THR A 95 18.80 8.76 8.16
CA THR A 95 18.73 10.20 8.47
C THR A 95 18.96 11.04 7.22
N TYR A 96 19.95 10.67 6.40
CA TYR A 96 20.20 11.35 5.14
C TYR A 96 18.99 11.27 4.18
N HIS A 97 18.30 10.13 4.14
CA HIS A 97 17.09 10.03 3.32
C HIS A 97 15.91 10.84 3.86
N ILE A 98 15.77 11.00 5.18
CA ILE A 98 14.79 11.93 5.76
C ILE A 98 15.11 13.34 5.28
N TYR A 99 16.37 13.76 5.32
CA TYR A 99 16.80 15.07 4.83
C TYR A 99 16.45 15.29 3.35
N LEU A 100 16.72 14.29 2.49
CA LEU A 100 16.33 14.33 1.08
C LEU A 100 14.82 14.47 0.91
N TRP A 101 14.04 13.70 1.68
CA TRP A 101 12.58 13.77 1.64
C TRP A 101 12.07 15.13 2.11
N THR A 102 12.56 15.68 3.22
CA THR A 102 12.16 17.01 3.71
C THR A 102 12.47 18.10 2.68
N THR A 103 13.59 17.99 1.97
CA THR A 103 13.97 18.92 0.90
C THR A 103 13.01 18.78 -0.30
N PHE A 104 12.74 17.55 -0.73
CA PHE A 104 11.82 17.25 -1.83
C PHE A 104 10.40 17.77 -1.56
N ILE A 105 9.87 17.47 -0.37
CA ILE A 105 8.55 17.92 0.07
C ILE A 105 8.50 19.45 0.22
N GLY A 106 9.61 20.10 0.57
CA GLY A 106 9.71 21.55 0.60
C GLY A 106 9.32 22.20 -0.73
N PHE A 107 9.62 21.57 -1.87
CA PHE A 107 9.19 22.06 -3.19
C PHE A 107 7.67 21.94 -3.42
N LEU A 108 7.00 20.97 -2.77
CA LEU A 108 5.55 20.78 -2.85
C LEU A 108 4.77 21.78 -1.97
N ARG A 109 5.46 22.65 -1.22
CA ARG A 109 4.87 23.74 -0.42
C ARG A 109 4.32 24.92 -1.24
N SER A 110 4.31 24.83 -2.56
CA SER A 110 3.69 25.86 -3.39
C SER A 110 2.19 26.00 -3.11
N GLU A 111 1.70 27.23 -2.96
CA GLU A 111 0.26 27.50 -2.81
C GLU A 111 -0.55 26.97 -4.01
N THR A 112 0.02 27.03 -5.21
CA THR A 112 -0.65 26.58 -6.44
C THR A 112 -1.00 25.10 -6.38
N PHE A 113 -0.16 24.30 -5.74
CA PHE A 113 -0.38 22.86 -5.57
C PHE A 113 -1.59 22.57 -4.67
N PHE A 114 -1.69 23.20 -3.50
CA PHE A 114 -2.83 23.03 -2.60
C PHE A 114 -4.13 23.61 -3.14
N ARG A 115 -4.04 24.70 -3.90
CA ARG A 115 -5.20 25.22 -4.64
C ARG A 115 -5.71 24.20 -5.65
N LEU A 116 -4.83 23.55 -6.41
CA LEU A 116 -5.21 22.49 -7.34
C LEU A 116 -5.91 21.32 -6.63
N ILE A 117 -5.38 20.86 -5.49
CA ILE A 117 -6.03 19.84 -4.67
C ILE A 117 -7.43 20.32 -4.25
N THR A 118 -7.56 21.56 -3.76
CA THR A 118 -8.86 22.08 -3.32
C THR A 118 -9.84 22.23 -4.48
N PHE A 119 -9.38 22.66 -5.66
CA PHE A 119 -10.20 22.77 -6.88
C PHE A 119 -10.72 21.42 -7.39
N SER A 120 -10.07 20.31 -7.05
CA SER A 120 -10.57 18.98 -7.43
C SER A 120 -11.93 18.63 -6.82
N LEU A 121 -12.39 19.36 -5.80
CA LEU A 121 -13.75 19.28 -5.25
C LEU A 121 -14.82 19.66 -6.29
N PHE A 122 -14.51 20.50 -7.27
CA PHE A 122 -15.46 20.79 -8.35
C PHE A 122 -15.76 19.55 -9.23
N GLY A 123 -14.89 18.53 -9.20
CA GLY A 123 -15.10 17.27 -9.89
C GLY A 123 -15.93 16.23 -9.13
N GLY A 124 -16.21 16.48 -7.84
CA GLY A 124 -16.83 15.51 -6.93
C GLY A 124 -15.99 15.24 -5.66
N PHE A 125 -16.59 14.54 -4.72
CA PHE A 125 -15.93 14.15 -3.46
C PHE A 125 -14.93 13.02 -3.73
N SER A 126 -15.33 12.04 -4.53
CA SER A 126 -14.49 10.95 -5.01
C SER A 126 -13.23 11.43 -5.74
N THR A 127 -13.34 12.44 -6.61
CA THR A 127 -12.19 13.02 -7.33
C THR A 127 -11.21 13.71 -6.40
N PHE A 128 -11.70 14.41 -5.37
CA PHE A 128 -10.84 15.02 -4.36
C PHE A 128 -10.02 13.97 -3.60
N PHE A 129 -10.67 12.92 -3.11
CA PHE A 129 -9.96 11.84 -2.42
C PHE A 129 -8.99 11.08 -3.34
N ALA A 130 -9.28 10.98 -4.64
CA ALA A 130 -8.34 10.41 -5.61
C ALA A 130 -7.07 11.25 -5.74
N VAL A 131 -7.21 12.57 -5.89
CA VAL A 131 -6.06 13.49 -5.95
C VAL A 131 -5.26 13.49 -4.64
N VAL A 132 -5.95 13.48 -3.50
CA VAL A 132 -5.30 13.38 -2.17
C VAL A 132 -4.58 12.03 -2.00
N TYR A 133 -5.16 10.94 -2.48
CA TYR A 133 -4.53 9.63 -2.48
C TYR A 133 -3.26 9.62 -3.34
N ASP A 134 -3.30 10.16 -4.56
CA ASP A 134 -2.13 10.26 -5.43
C ASP A 134 -1.02 11.13 -4.82
N PHE A 135 -1.39 12.27 -4.24
CA PHE A 135 -0.46 13.09 -3.47
C PHE A 135 0.15 12.30 -2.30
N SER A 136 -0.65 11.53 -1.56
CA SER A 136 -0.17 10.73 -0.44
C SER A 136 0.87 9.68 -0.87
N GLN A 137 0.76 9.14 -2.08
CA GLN A 137 1.75 8.18 -2.61
C GLN A 137 3.12 8.82 -2.81
N ILE A 138 3.14 10.03 -3.37
CA ILE A 138 4.37 10.83 -3.53
C ILE A 138 4.89 11.27 -2.16
N PHE A 139 4.00 11.72 -1.29
CA PHE A 139 4.36 12.26 0.03
C PHE A 139 5.03 11.20 0.91
N PHE A 140 4.49 9.98 0.95
CA PHE A 140 5.00 8.88 1.74
C PHE A 140 5.98 7.95 0.98
N LEU A 141 6.49 8.39 -0.17
CA LEU A 141 7.44 7.61 -0.98
C LEU A 141 8.66 7.14 -0.15
N HIS A 142 9.16 7.99 0.74
CA HIS A 142 10.32 7.67 1.59
C HIS A 142 10.09 6.43 2.48
N PHE A 143 8.88 6.19 2.99
CA PHE A 143 8.57 4.98 3.76
C PHE A 143 8.61 3.71 2.90
N ASN A 144 8.15 3.81 1.65
CA ASN A 144 8.28 2.72 0.69
C ASN A 144 9.75 2.42 0.38
N CYS A 145 10.56 3.47 0.21
CA CYS A 145 12.01 3.32 0.03
C CYS A 145 12.67 2.67 1.26
N PHE A 146 12.33 3.10 2.48
CA PHE A 146 12.92 2.57 3.72
C PHE A 146 12.65 1.08 3.88
N ASP A 147 11.40 0.68 3.72
CA ASP A 147 11.03 -0.73 3.78
C ASP A 147 11.68 -1.53 2.66
N ALA A 148 11.74 -1.01 1.44
CA ALA A 148 12.42 -1.68 0.33
C ALA A 148 13.90 -1.91 0.62
N TYR A 149 14.62 -0.89 1.10
CA TYR A 149 16.03 -0.99 1.47
C TYR A 149 16.24 -1.99 2.62
N ALA A 150 15.45 -1.89 3.70
CA ALA A 150 15.57 -2.79 4.84
C ALA A 150 15.22 -4.24 4.46
N THR A 151 14.18 -4.45 3.66
CA THR A 151 13.79 -5.78 3.16
C THR A 151 14.89 -6.38 2.29
N LYS A 152 15.46 -5.61 1.36
CA LYS A 152 16.55 -6.08 0.50
C LYS A 152 17.81 -6.42 1.30
N LEU A 153 18.15 -5.58 2.27
CA LEU A 153 19.30 -5.80 3.14
C LEU A 153 19.11 -7.05 4.03
N CYS A 154 17.93 -7.22 4.64
CA CYS A 154 17.60 -8.39 5.43
C CYS A 154 17.64 -9.68 4.58
N ASN A 155 17.08 -9.64 3.38
CA ASN A 155 17.11 -10.77 2.45
C ASN A 155 18.53 -11.12 2.00
N LEU A 156 19.36 -10.10 1.73
CA LEU A 156 20.77 -10.29 1.42
C LEU A 156 21.49 -11.01 2.57
N CYS A 157 21.37 -10.51 3.80
CA CYS A 157 21.98 -11.13 4.96
C CYS A 157 21.50 -12.57 5.19
N TYR A 158 20.20 -12.82 5.09
CA TYR A 158 19.63 -14.15 5.22
C TYR A 158 20.17 -15.11 4.14
N TYR A 159 20.14 -14.69 2.87
CA TYR A 159 20.66 -15.50 1.77
C TYR A 159 22.15 -15.79 1.94
N THR A 160 22.97 -14.78 2.22
CA THR A 160 24.42 -14.96 2.43
C THR A 160 24.70 -15.88 3.63
N LEU A 161 23.94 -15.78 4.71
CA LEU A 161 24.04 -16.70 5.84
C LEU A 161 23.72 -18.14 5.46
N THR A 162 22.66 -18.39 4.68
CA THR A 162 22.31 -19.76 4.25
C THR A 162 23.36 -20.38 3.32
N VAL A 163 23.98 -19.56 2.46
CA VAL A 163 25.09 -19.97 1.58
C VAL A 163 26.33 -20.28 2.41
N LEU A 164 26.73 -19.37 3.30
CA LEU A 164 27.90 -19.57 4.18
C LEU A 164 27.69 -20.76 5.12
N TRP A 165 26.50 -20.97 5.65
CA TRP A 165 26.18 -22.14 6.48
C TRP A 165 26.31 -23.46 5.71
N SER A 166 26.02 -23.46 4.41
CA SER A 166 26.26 -24.62 3.56
C SER A 166 27.76 -24.80 3.31
N LEU A 167 28.47 -23.70 3.05
CA LEU A 167 29.92 -23.70 2.80
C LEU A 167 30.74 -24.15 4.02
N VAL A 168 30.40 -23.68 5.22
CA VAL A 168 31.05 -24.08 6.48
C VAL A 168 30.93 -25.59 6.74
N ARG A 169 29.87 -26.24 6.23
CA ARG A 169 29.67 -27.70 6.28
C ARG A 169 30.26 -28.44 5.08
N GLY A 170 31.05 -27.76 4.24
CA GLY A 170 31.65 -28.33 3.03
C GLY A 170 30.66 -28.65 1.92
N LYS A 171 29.48 -28.00 1.88
CA LYS A 171 28.45 -28.23 0.83
C LYS A 171 28.33 -27.01 -0.08
N LYS A 172 28.49 -27.19 -1.39
CA LYS A 172 28.37 -26.14 -2.41
C LYS A 172 27.27 -26.49 -3.42
N TRP A 173 26.45 -25.50 -3.80
CA TRP A 173 25.49 -25.68 -4.90
C TRP A 173 26.22 -25.74 -6.23
N ASN A 174 25.96 -26.79 -7.01
CA ASN A 174 26.48 -26.96 -8.36
C ASN A 174 25.37 -26.67 -9.37
N PRO A 175 25.41 -25.53 -10.09
CA PRO A 175 24.38 -25.18 -11.07
C PRO A 175 24.37 -26.11 -12.28
N LEU A 176 25.47 -26.79 -12.60
CA LEU A 176 25.54 -27.73 -13.74
C LEU A 176 24.80 -29.04 -13.48
N ARG A 177 24.65 -29.43 -12.20
CA ARG A 177 24.03 -30.70 -11.79
C ARG A 177 22.82 -30.50 -10.88
N GLU A 178 22.40 -29.24 -10.69
CA GLU A 178 21.29 -28.81 -9.84
C GLU A 178 21.24 -29.50 -8.45
N ARG A 179 22.41 -29.69 -7.82
CA ARG A 179 22.52 -30.39 -6.53
C ARG A 179 23.57 -29.78 -5.62
N LYS A 180 23.51 -30.12 -4.33
CA LYS A 180 24.54 -29.77 -3.34
C LYS A 180 25.64 -30.83 -3.35
N ASP A 181 26.81 -30.48 -3.89
CA ASP A 181 27.99 -31.35 -3.89
C ASP A 181 28.85 -31.09 -2.63
N THR A 182 29.50 -32.14 -2.12
CA THR A 182 30.51 -32.03 -1.08
C THR A 182 31.81 -31.51 -1.69
N VAL A 183 32.37 -30.46 -1.11
CA VAL A 183 33.61 -29.82 -1.54
C VAL A 183 34.61 -29.87 -0.39
N ILE A 184 35.84 -30.28 -0.71
CA ILE A 184 36.96 -30.22 0.22
C ILE A 184 37.47 -28.77 0.17
N LEU A 185 37.31 -28.05 1.28
CA LEU A 185 37.79 -26.69 1.43
C LEU A 185 39.19 -26.70 2.04
N ASP A 186 40.06 -25.82 1.56
CA ASP A 186 41.33 -25.53 2.23
C ASP A 186 41.06 -24.89 3.61
N THR A 187 41.94 -25.13 4.58
CA THR A 187 41.80 -24.63 5.96
C THR A 187 41.60 -23.11 5.99
N ARG A 188 42.29 -22.37 5.11
CA ARG A 188 42.13 -20.91 4.98
C ARG A 188 40.74 -20.50 4.50
N GLN A 189 40.17 -21.25 3.55
CA GLN A 189 38.84 -20.97 3.01
C GLN A 189 37.75 -21.24 4.05
N GLN A 190 37.89 -22.34 4.81
CA GLN A 190 36.98 -22.66 5.91
C GLN A 190 37.05 -21.61 7.02
N PHE A 191 38.25 -21.11 7.35
CA PHE A 191 38.42 -20.02 8.32
C PHE A 191 37.76 -18.71 7.85
N LEU A 192 37.92 -18.33 6.58
CA LEU A 192 37.27 -17.13 6.03
C LEU A 192 35.74 -17.27 6.04
N ALA A 193 35.20 -18.42 5.60
CA ALA A 193 33.77 -18.68 5.56
C ALA A 193 33.14 -18.66 6.96
N THR A 194 33.79 -19.28 7.94
CA THR A 194 33.33 -19.25 9.34
C THR A 194 33.41 -17.86 9.93
N SER A 195 34.48 -17.10 9.66
CA SER A 195 34.60 -15.70 10.12
C SER A 195 33.50 -14.80 9.57
N LEU A 196 33.27 -14.85 8.25
CA LEU A 196 32.19 -14.08 7.61
C LEU A 196 30.81 -14.50 8.12
N PHE A 197 30.59 -15.80 8.35
CA PHE A 197 29.34 -16.32 8.90
C PHE A 197 29.08 -15.74 10.29
N VAL A 198 30.07 -15.78 11.19
CA VAL A 198 29.96 -15.23 12.54
C VAL A 198 29.71 -13.72 12.51
N ILE A 199 30.43 -12.97 11.67
CA ILE A 199 30.23 -11.52 11.50
C ILE A 199 28.79 -11.22 11.06
N LEU A 200 28.29 -11.89 10.02
CA LEU A 200 26.92 -11.68 9.55
C LEU A 200 25.87 -12.08 10.60
N LEU A 201 26.13 -13.13 11.37
CA LEU A 201 25.23 -13.58 12.44
C LEU A 201 25.10 -12.51 13.54
N PHE A 202 26.18 -11.80 13.87
CA PHE A 202 26.15 -10.67 14.81
C PHE A 202 25.52 -9.40 14.24
N ILE A 203 25.59 -9.21 12.91
CA ILE A 203 25.00 -8.05 12.24
C ILE A 203 23.48 -8.24 12.03
N LEU A 204 23.03 -9.48 11.82
CA LEU A 204 21.63 -9.80 11.49
C LEU A 204 20.60 -9.21 12.46
N PRO A 205 20.75 -9.27 13.80
CA PRO A 205 19.78 -8.69 14.73
C PRO A 205 19.59 -7.18 14.53
N THR A 206 20.68 -6.47 14.22
CA THR A 206 20.66 -5.01 13.96
C THR A 206 19.80 -4.72 12.73
N ILE A 207 20.06 -5.40 11.62
CA ILE A 207 19.31 -5.21 10.37
C ILE A 207 17.84 -5.62 10.55
N PHE A 208 17.59 -6.69 11.31
CA PHE A 208 16.24 -7.19 11.56
C PHE A 208 15.38 -6.18 12.34
N VAL A 209 15.94 -5.53 13.36
CA VAL A 209 15.21 -4.48 14.11
C VAL A 209 14.82 -3.32 13.20
N TYR A 210 15.73 -2.84 12.35
CA TYR A 210 15.43 -1.79 11.37
C TYR A 210 14.32 -2.22 10.40
N PHE A 211 14.39 -3.46 9.92
CA PHE A 211 13.35 -4.03 9.05
C PHE A 211 11.98 -4.02 9.73
N VAL A 212 11.88 -4.50 10.97
CA VAL A 212 10.59 -4.53 11.70
C VAL A 212 10.03 -3.13 11.91
N VAL A 213 10.84 -2.19 12.40
CA VAL A 213 10.38 -0.82 12.66
C VAL A 213 9.87 -0.13 11.39
N PHE A 214 10.63 -0.17 10.30
CA PHE A 214 10.19 0.45 9.05
C PHE A 214 9.04 -0.28 8.36
N ARG A 215 8.97 -1.61 8.48
CA ARG A 215 7.81 -2.38 8.01
C ARG A 215 6.55 -1.96 8.77
N CYS A 216 6.61 -1.80 10.08
CA CYS A 216 5.48 -1.32 10.89
C CYS A 216 5.04 0.09 10.47
N LEU A 217 5.98 1.02 10.30
CA LEU A 217 5.68 2.38 9.83
C LEU A 217 5.02 2.37 8.43
N ARG A 218 5.54 1.57 7.51
CA ARG A 218 4.94 1.41 6.17
C ARG A 218 3.53 0.84 6.23
N LEU A 219 3.28 -0.16 7.09
CA LEU A 219 1.94 -0.73 7.25
C LEU A 219 0.95 0.30 7.82
N ALA A 220 1.38 1.12 8.79
CA ALA A 220 0.57 2.21 9.32
C ALA A 220 0.19 3.22 8.21
N VAL A 221 1.16 3.66 7.41
CA VAL A 221 0.89 4.56 6.29
C VAL A 221 0.01 3.91 5.21
N SER A 222 0.28 2.65 4.87
CA SER A 222 -0.55 1.92 3.90
C SER A 222 -2.00 1.82 4.36
N SER A 223 -2.25 1.65 5.66
CA SER A 223 -3.61 1.63 6.20
C SER A 223 -4.34 2.95 6.00
N LEU A 224 -3.67 4.09 6.23
CA LEU A 224 -4.20 5.43 5.94
C LEU A 224 -4.51 5.58 4.44
N GLN A 225 -3.58 5.18 3.58
CA GLN A 225 -3.76 5.24 2.13
C GLN A 225 -4.94 4.37 1.65
N THR A 226 -5.16 3.19 2.26
CA THR A 226 -6.32 2.35 1.96
C THR A 226 -7.63 3.05 2.33
N VAL A 227 -7.68 3.77 3.45
CA VAL A 227 -8.86 4.56 3.83
C VAL A 227 -9.11 5.68 2.81
N LEU A 228 -8.07 6.40 2.38
CA LEU A 228 -8.20 7.42 1.32
C LEU A 228 -8.70 6.81 0.00
N TYR A 229 -8.16 5.66 -0.40
CA TYR A 229 -8.58 4.94 -1.61
C TYR A 229 -10.03 4.46 -1.54
N PHE A 230 -10.48 4.04 -0.37
CA PHE A 230 -11.88 3.67 -0.13
C PHE A 230 -12.81 4.85 -0.40
N PHE A 231 -12.49 6.03 0.15
CA PHE A 231 -13.26 7.25 -0.15
C PHE A 231 -13.13 7.70 -1.61
N ALA A 232 -11.97 7.54 -2.24
CA ALA A 232 -11.79 7.88 -3.66
C ALA A 232 -12.68 7.04 -4.59
N THR A 233 -13.00 5.80 -4.22
CA THR A 233 -13.74 4.86 -5.07
C THR A 233 -15.15 4.54 -4.54
N TRP A 234 -15.62 5.26 -3.52
CA TRP A 234 -16.86 4.97 -2.81
C TRP A 234 -18.10 4.81 -3.71
N PRO A 235 -18.35 5.64 -4.75
CA PRO A 235 -19.57 5.52 -5.56
C PRO A 235 -19.55 4.22 -6.39
N PHE A 236 -18.37 3.83 -6.89
CA PHE A 236 -18.17 2.62 -7.67
C PHE A 236 -18.25 1.37 -6.81
N GLN A 237 -17.62 1.40 -5.63
CA GLN A 237 -17.67 0.29 -4.68
C GLN A 237 -19.10 0.01 -4.22
N TRP A 238 -19.84 1.06 -3.86
CA TRP A 238 -21.24 0.93 -3.45
C TRP A 238 -22.12 0.37 -4.57
N PHE A 239 -21.94 0.86 -5.79
CA PHE A 239 -22.66 0.34 -6.96
C PHE A 239 -22.33 -1.13 -7.23
N ALA A 240 -21.06 -1.54 -7.09
CA ALA A 240 -20.65 -2.92 -7.27
C ALA A 240 -21.25 -3.85 -6.20
N VAL A 241 -21.29 -3.41 -4.95
CA VAL A 241 -21.91 -4.14 -3.84
C VAL A 241 -23.42 -4.31 -4.05
N GLU A 242 -24.13 -3.26 -4.44
CA GLU A 242 -25.57 -3.34 -4.75
C GLU A 242 -25.85 -4.33 -5.88
N LYS A 243 -25.00 -4.32 -6.93
CA LYS A 243 -25.08 -5.27 -8.04
C LYS A 243 -24.85 -6.71 -7.59
N TYR A 244 -23.82 -6.95 -6.77
CA TYR A 244 -23.48 -8.29 -6.25
C TYR A 244 -24.63 -8.90 -5.45
N PHE A 245 -25.23 -8.15 -4.52
CA PHE A 245 -26.35 -8.64 -3.72
C PHE A 245 -27.61 -8.90 -4.57
N ARG A 246 -27.88 -8.07 -5.57
CA ARG A 246 -29.01 -8.27 -6.49
C ARG A 246 -28.85 -9.53 -7.35
N GLU A 247 -27.66 -9.78 -7.88
CA GLU A 247 -27.38 -10.99 -8.68
C GLU A 247 -27.52 -12.24 -7.81
N ARG A 248 -26.99 -12.22 -6.59
CA ARG A 248 -27.14 -13.32 -5.63
C ARG A 248 -28.60 -13.58 -5.24
N GLY A 249 -29.38 -12.52 -4.99
CA GLY A 249 -30.81 -12.64 -4.69
C GLY A 249 -31.63 -13.20 -5.85
N SER A 250 -31.30 -12.82 -7.09
CA SER A 250 -31.95 -13.37 -8.29
C SER A 250 -31.67 -14.87 -8.46
N VAL A 251 -30.45 -15.32 -8.20
CA VAL A 251 -30.09 -16.76 -8.30
C VAL A 251 -30.82 -17.58 -7.22
N SER A 252 -30.90 -17.08 -5.98
CA SER A 252 -31.64 -17.76 -4.90
C SER A 252 -33.12 -17.95 -5.27
N ALA A 253 -33.81 -16.88 -5.69
CA ALA A 253 -35.22 -16.95 -6.06
C ALA A 253 -35.51 -17.88 -7.26
N THR A 254 -34.54 -18.05 -8.16
CA THR A 254 -34.68 -18.97 -9.30
C THR A 254 -34.49 -20.44 -8.89
N ASN A 255 -33.68 -20.70 -7.86
CA ASN A 255 -33.49 -22.04 -7.31
C ASN A 255 -34.68 -22.44 -6.43
N ASP A 256 -35.16 -21.54 -5.57
CA ASP A 256 -36.33 -21.79 -4.71
C ASP A 256 -37.59 -22.08 -5.56
N GLY A 257 -37.82 -21.31 -6.63
CA GLY A 257 -38.93 -21.56 -7.55
C GLY A 257 -38.82 -22.88 -8.34
N LYS A 258 -37.61 -23.41 -8.54
CA LYS A 258 -37.44 -24.75 -9.16
C LYS A 258 -37.70 -25.87 -8.16
N GLU A 259 -37.36 -25.67 -6.89
CA GLU A 259 -37.65 -26.64 -5.83
C GLU A 259 -39.15 -26.73 -5.54
N GLU A 260 -39.87 -25.60 -5.48
CA GLU A 260 -41.34 -25.59 -5.31
C GLU A 260 -42.07 -26.31 -6.47
N ILE A 261 -41.68 -26.04 -7.72
CA ILE A 261 -42.27 -26.72 -8.89
C ILE A 261 -41.95 -28.22 -8.89
N SER A 262 -40.78 -28.62 -8.38
CA SER A 262 -40.44 -30.05 -8.26
C SER A 262 -41.21 -30.77 -7.16
N ASN A 263 -41.60 -30.06 -6.10
CA ASN A 263 -42.38 -30.61 -5.00
C ASN A 263 -43.88 -30.69 -5.31
N GLU A 264 -44.42 -29.81 -6.16
CA GLU A 264 -45.81 -29.92 -6.66
C GLU A 264 -45.99 -30.97 -7.76
N ALA A 265 -44.90 -31.42 -8.40
CA ALA A 265 -44.91 -32.42 -9.46
C ALA A 265 -44.71 -33.87 -8.95
N SER A 266 -44.53 -34.06 -7.64
CA SER A 266 -44.43 -35.36 -6.95
C SER A 266 -45.70 -35.70 -6.19
#